data_AF-D6RG60-F1
#
_entry.id   AF-D6RG60-F1
#
_cell.length_a   1.000
_cell.length_b   1.000
_cell.length_c   1.000
_cell.angle_alpha   90.00
_cell.angle_beta   90.00
_cell.angle_gamma   90.00
#
_symmetry.space_group_name_H-M   'P 1'
#
loop_
_entity.id
_entity.type
_entity.pdbx_description
1 polymer ?
#
loop_
_entity_poly.entity_id
_entity_poly.type
_entity_poly.pdbx_seq_one_letter_code
_entity_poly.pdbx_strand_id
1 'polypeptide(L)'
;MLAARHFLGGLVPVRVSVRFSSGTTAPKKTSFGSLKDEDRIFTNLYGRHDWRLKGALRRGDWYKTKEILLKGPDWILGEMKTSGLRGRGGAGFPTGLKWSFMNKPSDGRTPQAQVSGGEC
;
A
#
# COMPACT_ATOMS: atom_id res chain seq x y z
N MET A 1 -7.89 -70.79 -31.89
CA MET A 1 -7.84 -70.30 -30.50
C MET A 1 -7.44 -68.83 -30.52
N LEU A 2 -8.12 -68.06 -29.68
CA LEU A 2 -8.26 -66.61 -29.54
C LEU A 2 -7.18 -65.63 -30.05
N ALA A 3 -7.71 -64.53 -30.58
CA ALA A 3 -7.02 -63.36 -31.11
C ALA A 3 -6.41 -62.42 -30.05
N ALA A 4 -5.47 -61.62 -30.54
CA ALA A 4 -4.79 -60.50 -29.91
C ALA A 4 -5.69 -59.53 -29.13
N ARG A 5 -5.09 -58.87 -28.12
CA ARG A 5 -5.09 -57.39 -27.96
C ARG A 5 -4.29 -56.96 -26.73
N HIS A 6 -3.13 -56.36 -27.00
CA HIS A 6 -2.43 -55.48 -26.09
C HIS A 6 -3.34 -54.29 -25.75
N PHE A 7 -3.50 -53.98 -24.46
CA PHE A 7 -4.14 -52.75 -23.99
C PHE A 7 -3.13 -52.00 -23.12
N LEU A 8 -2.38 -51.09 -23.75
CA LEU A 8 -1.62 -50.06 -23.03
C LEU A 8 -2.63 -49.05 -22.46
N GLY A 9 -2.93 -49.15 -21.17
CA GLY A 9 -3.70 -48.15 -20.44
C GLY A 9 -2.82 -46.94 -20.09
N GLY A 10 -2.83 -45.93 -20.96
CA GLY A 10 -2.14 -44.65 -20.74
C GLY A 10 -2.81 -43.83 -19.62
N LEU A 11 -2.04 -43.47 -18.59
CA LEU A 11 -2.41 -42.40 -17.66
C LEU A 11 -2.41 -41.07 -18.40
N VAL A 12 -3.59 -40.47 -18.56
CA VAL A 12 -3.73 -39.07 -18.99
C VAL A 12 -3.65 -38.19 -17.75
N PRO A 13 -2.67 -37.27 -17.62
CA PRO A 13 -2.64 -36.34 -16.50
C PRO A 13 -3.76 -35.31 -16.66
N VAL A 14 -4.69 -35.28 -15.70
CA VAL A 14 -5.74 -34.26 -15.58
C VAL A 14 -5.07 -32.91 -15.31
N ARG A 15 -5.06 -32.03 -16.31
CA ARG A 15 -4.55 -30.67 -16.20
C ARG A 15 -5.58 -29.81 -15.47
N VAL A 16 -5.38 -29.56 -14.18
CA VAL A 16 -6.20 -28.61 -13.41
C VAL A 16 -5.90 -27.19 -13.91
N SER A 17 -6.75 -26.67 -14.77
CA SER A 17 -6.70 -25.28 -15.20
C SER A 17 -7.29 -24.39 -14.10
N VAL A 18 -6.44 -23.87 -13.21
CA VAL A 18 -6.84 -22.80 -12.29
C VAL A 18 -7.11 -21.54 -13.12
N ARG A 19 -8.39 -21.24 -13.35
CA ARG A 19 -8.80 -19.94 -13.91
C ARG A 19 -8.61 -18.90 -12.83
N PHE A 20 -7.52 -18.12 -12.92
CA PHE A 20 -7.41 -16.88 -12.16
C PHE A 20 -8.48 -15.91 -12.68
N SER A 21 -9.52 -15.71 -11.88
CA SER A 21 -10.54 -14.69 -12.12
C SER A 21 -9.94 -13.32 -11.83
N SER A 22 -9.33 -12.70 -12.84
CA SER A 22 -8.97 -11.29 -12.81
C SER A 22 -10.23 -10.42 -12.92
N GLY A 23 -10.49 -9.59 -11.92
CA GLY A 23 -11.25 -8.35 -12.12
C GLY A 23 -12.46 -8.17 -11.21
N THR A 24 -12.24 -7.72 -9.98
CA THR A 24 -13.21 -6.86 -9.29
C THR A 24 -12.69 -5.43 -9.44
N THR A 25 -13.04 -4.77 -10.54
CA THR A 25 -12.74 -3.34 -10.72
C THR A 25 -13.56 -2.58 -9.70
N ALA A 26 -12.91 -1.98 -8.69
CA ALA A 26 -13.58 -1.15 -7.70
C ALA A 26 -14.44 -0.08 -8.41
N PRO A 27 -15.67 0.17 -7.93
CA PRO A 27 -16.57 1.12 -8.58
C PRO A 27 -15.94 2.51 -8.60
N LYS A 28 -15.73 3.07 -9.79
CA LYS A 28 -15.26 4.45 -9.97
C LYS A 28 -16.38 5.40 -9.55
N LYS A 29 -16.28 5.97 -8.35
CA LYS A 29 -17.18 7.05 -7.90
C LYS A 29 -16.98 8.26 -8.82
N THR A 30 -18.07 8.81 -9.35
CA THR A 30 -18.08 9.98 -10.24
C THR A 30 -18.51 11.27 -9.54
N SER A 31 -19.07 11.15 -8.33
CA SER A 31 -19.41 12.27 -7.42
C SER A 31 -18.41 12.31 -6.26
N PHE A 32 -17.92 13.50 -5.94
CA PHE A 32 -16.88 13.75 -4.93
C PHE A 32 -17.36 14.77 -3.89
N GLY A 33 -16.76 14.75 -2.70
CA GLY A 33 -16.98 15.79 -1.67
C GLY A 33 -17.73 15.31 -0.42
N SER A 34 -18.53 14.24 -0.50
CA SER A 34 -19.12 13.62 0.69
C SER A 34 -18.08 12.72 1.39
N LEU A 35 -17.36 13.29 2.37
CA LEU A 35 -16.41 12.56 3.21
C LEU A 35 -17.02 12.32 4.60
N LYS A 36 -17.07 11.07 5.04
CA LYS A 36 -17.55 10.76 6.38
C LYS A 36 -16.49 11.11 7.43
N ASP A 37 -16.92 11.34 8.66
CA ASP A 37 -16.00 11.64 9.76
C ASP A 37 -15.03 10.48 10.06
N GLU A 38 -15.46 9.24 9.86
CA GLU A 38 -14.62 8.04 9.99
C GLU A 38 -13.50 7.95 8.93
N ASP A 39 -13.69 8.57 7.77
CA ASP A 39 -12.72 8.56 6.66
C ASP A 39 -11.66 9.66 6.82
N ARG A 40 -11.76 10.51 7.87
CA ARG A 40 -10.80 11.59 8.12
C ARG A 40 -9.52 11.03 8.73
N ILE A 41 -8.39 11.29 8.07
CA ILE A 41 -7.06 10.94 8.60
C ILE A 41 -6.71 11.85 9.81
N PHE A 42 -7.05 13.14 9.74
CA PHE A 42 -6.76 14.11 10.80
C PHE A 42 -7.96 14.31 11.72
N THR A 43 -8.13 13.41 12.69
CA THR A 43 -9.31 13.35 13.57
C THR A 43 -9.32 14.40 14.69
N ASN A 44 -8.16 14.87 15.15
CA ASN A 44 -8.06 15.92 16.18
C ASN A 44 -7.67 17.30 15.62
N LEU A 45 -8.14 17.63 14.41
CA LEU A 45 -7.76 18.88 13.73
C LEU A 45 -8.13 20.14 14.54
N TYR A 46 -9.24 20.11 15.27
CA TYR A 46 -9.73 21.25 16.05
C TYR A 46 -9.28 21.24 17.53
N GLY A 47 -8.41 20.32 17.94
CA GLY A 47 -7.91 20.25 19.31
C GLY A 47 -8.96 19.92 20.37
N ARG A 48 -10.11 19.34 19.99
CA ARG A 48 -11.18 18.95 20.94
C ARG A 48 -10.78 17.75 21.82
N HIS A 49 -9.75 17.02 21.42
CA HIS A 49 -9.19 15.90 22.18
C HIS A 49 -7.74 16.20 22.59
N ASP A 50 -7.24 15.44 23.56
CA ASP A 50 -5.85 15.56 24.02
C ASP A 50 -4.86 15.38 22.86
N TRP A 51 -4.01 16.37 22.63
CA TRP A 51 -2.99 16.36 21.59
C TRP A 51 -1.72 15.60 22.01
N ARG A 52 -1.59 15.27 23.30
CA ARG A 52 -0.46 14.51 23.83
C ARG A 52 -0.52 13.04 23.44
N LEU A 53 0.54 12.30 23.79
CA LEU A 53 0.73 10.90 23.46
C LEU A 53 -0.46 10.01 23.84
N LYS A 54 -1.05 10.18 25.03
CA LYS A 54 -2.19 9.36 25.47
C LYS A 54 -3.41 9.56 24.58
N GLY A 55 -3.70 10.80 24.18
CA GLY A 55 -4.76 11.10 23.23
C GLY A 55 -4.46 10.57 21.82
N ALA A 56 -3.21 10.65 21.37
CA ALA A 56 -2.77 10.13 20.08
C ALA A 56 -2.94 8.61 19.97
N LEU A 57 -2.46 7.86 20.98
CA LEU A 57 -2.61 6.40 21.04
C LEU A 57 -4.08 5.96 20.97
N ARG A 58 -4.99 6.70 21.62
CA ARG A 58 -6.44 6.42 21.57
C ARG A 58 -7.07 6.61 20.19
N ARG A 59 -6.51 7.48 19.35
CA ARG A 59 -6.99 7.73 17.98
C ARG A 59 -6.41 6.75 16.96
N GLY A 60 -5.50 5.86 17.38
CA GLY A 60 -4.79 4.93 16.50
C GLY A 60 -3.46 5.48 15.96
N ASP A 61 -3.02 6.66 16.39
CA ASP A 61 -1.67 7.12 16.11
C ASP A 61 -0.67 6.16 16.79
N TRP A 62 0.47 5.87 16.14
CA TRP A 62 1.46 4.86 16.58
C TRP A 62 0.98 3.40 16.60
N TYR A 63 -0.18 3.10 16.03
CA TYR A 63 -0.67 1.72 15.93
C TYR A 63 0.17 0.90 14.96
N LYS A 64 0.70 -0.24 15.43
CA LYS A 64 1.47 -1.21 14.64
C LYS A 64 2.64 -0.63 13.84
N THR A 65 3.18 0.52 14.25
CA THR A 65 4.30 1.16 13.56
C THR A 65 5.53 0.25 13.49
N LYS A 66 5.76 -0.57 14.52
CA LYS A 66 6.84 -1.58 14.52
C LYS A 66 6.68 -2.60 13.39
N GLU A 67 5.47 -3.10 13.16
CA GLU A 67 5.20 -4.07 12.09
C GLU A 67 5.42 -3.42 10.71
N ILE A 68 5.03 -2.15 10.55
CA ILE A 68 5.24 -1.39 9.30
C ILE A 68 6.74 -1.25 9.01
N LEU A 69 7.54 -0.91 10.01
CA LEU A 69 9.00 -0.78 9.85
C LEU A 69 9.66 -2.10 9.44
N LEU A 70 9.20 -3.23 10.01
CA LEU A 70 9.76 -4.55 9.71
C LEU A 70 9.47 -5.05 8.29
N LYS A 71 8.43 -4.52 7.62
CA LYS A 71 8.14 -4.86 6.22
C LYS A 71 9.17 -4.29 5.22
N GLY A 72 9.99 -3.35 5.66
CA GLY A 72 11.06 -2.77 4.87
C GLY A 72 10.63 -1.63 3.93
N PRO A 73 11.60 -0.89 3.39
CA PRO A 73 11.36 0.32 2.62
C PRO A 73 10.64 0.05 1.29
N ASP A 74 10.95 -1.05 0.61
CA ASP A 74 10.36 -1.37 -0.69
C ASP A 74 8.85 -1.60 -0.61
N TRP A 75 8.40 -2.26 0.46
CA TRP A 75 6.97 -2.47 0.72
C TRP A 75 6.27 -1.13 0.96
N ILE A 76 6.85 -0.25 1.79
CA ILE A 76 6.30 1.09 2.08
C ILE A 76 6.22 1.92 0.80
N LEU A 77 7.28 1.91 -0.02
CA LEU A 77 7.30 2.62 -1.31
C LEU A 77 6.23 2.08 -2.28
N GLY A 78 5.97 0.77 -2.26
CA GLY A 78 4.88 0.14 -3.01
C GLY A 78 3.52 0.67 -2.60
N GLU A 79 3.20 0.65 -1.31
CA GLU A 79 1.94 1.18 -0.78
C GLU A 79 1.75 2.68 -1.08
N MET A 80 2.83 3.47 -0.98
CA MET A 80 2.79 4.90 -1.31
C MET A 80 2.53 5.16 -2.79
N LYS A 81 3.00 4.29 -3.69
CA LYS A 81 2.70 4.37 -5.13
C LYS A 81 1.26 3.94 -5.40
N THR A 82 0.81 2.84 -4.79
CA THR A 82 -0.56 2.31 -4.94
C THR A 82 -1.62 3.28 -4.42
N SER A 83 -1.35 3.98 -3.31
CA SER A 83 -2.27 5.00 -2.77
C SER A 83 -2.46 6.22 -3.68
N GLY A 84 -1.58 6.43 -4.67
CA GLY A 84 -1.64 7.58 -5.57
C GLY A 84 -1.41 8.92 -4.86
N LEU A 85 -0.75 8.92 -3.69
CA LEU A 85 -0.53 10.14 -2.93
C LEU A 85 0.36 11.12 -3.70
N ARG A 86 -0.13 12.35 -3.84
CA ARG A 86 0.59 13.47 -4.45
C ARG A 86 0.99 14.49 -3.38
N GLY A 87 2.14 15.12 -3.55
CA GLY A 87 2.68 16.12 -2.63
C GLY A 87 1.67 17.24 -2.34
N ARG A 88 1.57 17.63 -1.08
CA ARG A 88 0.60 18.62 -0.59
C ARG A 88 1.13 20.06 -0.53
N GLY A 89 2.41 20.28 -0.84
CA GLY A 89 3.05 21.61 -0.90
C GLY A 89 2.91 22.32 -2.26
N GLY A 90 1.76 22.23 -2.91
CA GLY A 90 1.46 22.96 -4.17
C GLY A 90 1.97 22.34 -5.48
N ALA A 91 3.18 21.76 -5.51
CA ALA A 91 3.75 21.20 -6.75
C ALA A 91 3.08 19.90 -7.25
N GLY A 92 2.31 19.21 -6.39
CA GLY A 92 1.56 18.01 -6.79
C GLY A 92 2.40 16.81 -7.27
N PHE A 93 3.69 16.77 -6.95
CA PHE A 93 4.60 15.69 -7.37
C PHE A 93 4.23 14.36 -6.67
N PRO A 94 4.23 13.20 -7.35
CA PRO A 94 3.87 11.91 -6.74
C PRO A 94 4.84 11.52 -5.62
N THR A 95 4.33 11.36 -4.40
CA THR A 95 5.15 11.15 -3.19
C THR A 95 5.92 9.84 -3.23
N GLY A 96 5.27 8.74 -3.63
CA GLY A 96 5.92 7.42 -3.71
C GLY A 96 7.06 7.36 -4.74
N LEU A 97 6.97 8.16 -5.82
CA LEU A 97 8.08 8.29 -6.77
C LEU A 97 9.21 9.14 -6.19
N LYS A 98 8.89 10.27 -5.54
CA LYS A 98 9.90 11.15 -4.90
C LYS A 98 10.77 10.37 -3.92
N TRP A 99 10.16 9.54 -3.08
CA TRP A 99 10.88 8.78 -2.06
C TRP A 99 11.71 7.65 -2.65
N SER A 100 11.33 7.10 -3.81
CA SER A 100 12.10 6.02 -4.45
C SER A 100 13.49 6.46 -4.92
N PHE A 101 13.75 7.76 -5.10
CA PHE A 101 15.09 8.27 -5.42
C PHE A 101 16.11 8.09 -4.30
N MET A 102 15.64 7.87 -3.07
CA MET A 102 16.50 7.67 -1.90
C MET A 102 17.00 6.23 -1.73
N ASN A 103 16.42 5.24 -2.43
CA ASN A 103 16.79 3.82 -2.30
C ASN A 103 18.06 3.44 -3.09
N LYS A 104 18.99 4.40 -3.26
CA LYS A 104 20.27 4.17 -3.94
C LYS A 104 21.30 3.66 -2.93
N PRO A 105 22.28 2.85 -3.36
CA PRO A 105 23.37 2.43 -2.48
C PRO A 105 24.06 3.66 -1.88
N SER A 106 24.31 3.62 -0.57
CA SER A 106 24.90 4.75 0.16
C SER A 106 26.30 5.03 -0.37
N ASP A 107 26.53 6.26 -0.83
CA ASP A 107 27.81 6.77 -1.32
C ASP A 107 28.75 7.22 -0.17
N GLY A 108 28.54 6.69 1.03
CA GLY A 108 29.20 7.12 2.26
C GLY A 108 28.54 8.31 2.95
N ARG A 109 27.48 8.91 2.36
CA ARG A 109 26.69 9.97 3.01
C ARG A 109 25.47 9.37 3.69
N THR A 110 25.14 9.89 4.88
CA THR A 110 23.92 9.53 5.60
C THR A 110 22.71 10.19 4.94
N PRO A 111 21.71 9.43 4.46
CA PRO A 111 20.47 10.00 3.95
C PRO A 111 19.76 10.83 5.01
N GLN A 112 19.20 11.98 4.63
CA GLN A 112 18.44 12.86 5.52
C GLN A 112 17.02 13.04 5.00
N ALA A 113 16.06 13.08 5.92
CA ALA A 113 14.67 13.42 5.65
C ALA A 113 14.35 14.77 6.28
N GLN A 114 13.95 15.73 5.45
CA GLN A 114 13.52 17.06 5.89
C GLN A 114 12.01 17.20 5.70
N VAL A 115 11.33 17.63 6.77
CA VAL A 115 9.90 17.92 6.74
C VAL A 115 9.74 19.44 6.69
N SER A 116 9.09 19.94 5.63
CA SER A 116 8.76 21.35 5.51
C SER A 116 7.62 21.68 6.47
N GLY A 117 7.91 22.53 7.48
CA GLY A 117 6.91 23.04 8.43
C GLY A 117 6.55 24.52 8.23
N GLY A 118 7.18 25.19 7.27
CA GLY A 118 6.81 26.55 6.89
C GLY A 118 5.58 26.56 5.99
N GLU A 119 4.63 27.43 6.30
CA GLU A 119 3.49 27.76 5.46
C GLU A 119 3.66 29.22 5.02
N CYS A 120 4.43 29.46 3.94
CA CYS A 120 4.53 30.71 3.17
C CYS A 120 5.57 30.54 2.05
#